data_AF-K2G870-F1
#
_entry.id   AF-K2G870-F1
#
_cell.length_a   1.000
_cell.length_b   1.000
_cell.length_c   1.000
_cell.angle_alpha   90.00
_cell.angle_beta   90.00
_cell.angle_gamma   90.00
#
_symmetry.space_group_name_H-M   'P 1'
#
loop_
_entity.id
_entity.type
_entity.pdbx_description
1 polymer ?
#
loop_
_entity_poly.entity_id
_entity_poly.type
_entity_poly.pdbx_seq_one_letter_code
_entity_poly.pdbx_strand_id
1 'polypeptide(L)' 'MEIKTPYIWKNWELVDWEDALDHHLSHSLHYGWWVFEWIRFYDTLKWPKIFRLKDHIDRLFILRALFDLKFLLQKNK' A
#
# COMPACT_ATOMS: atom_id res chain seq x y z
N MET A 1 -16.22 -11.29 2.42
CA MET A 1 -15.14 -11.90 1.64
C MET A 1 -13.86 -11.53 2.36
N GLU A 2 -13.30 -12.42 3.17
CA GLU A 2 -12.10 -12.13 3.97
C GLU A 2 -10.94 -12.96 3.42
N ILE A 3 -9.94 -12.29 2.86
CA ILE A 3 -8.70 -12.93 2.40
C ILE A 3 -7.64 -12.54 3.42
N LYS A 4 -7.33 -13.44 4.36
CA LYS A 4 -6.27 -13.22 5.35
C LYS A 4 -4.91 -13.56 4.73
N THR A 5 -3.91 -12.71 4.96
CA THR A 5 -2.49 -13.02 4.72
C THR A 5 -1.78 -13.18 6.07
N PRO A 6 -0.58 -13.79 6.13
CA PRO A 6 0.17 -13.89 7.38
C PRO A 6 0.64 -12.51 7.88
N TYR A 7 1.14 -11.69 6.95
CA TYR A 7 1.74 -10.39 7.25
C TYR A 7 1.18 -9.28 6.37
N ILE A 8 1.25 -8.04 6.89
CA ILE A 8 1.00 -6.79 6.17
C ILE A 8 2.21 -5.87 6.36
N TRP A 9 2.64 -5.21 5.28
CA TRP A 9 3.63 -4.14 5.39
C TRP A 9 2.94 -2.83 5.78
N LYS A 10 3.25 -2.31 6.97
CA LYS A 10 2.67 -1.09 7.54
C LYS A 10 3.76 -0.22 8.12
N ASN A 11 3.82 1.04 7.70
CA ASN A 11 4.75 2.05 8.26
C ASN A 11 6.20 1.57 8.40
N TRP A 12 6.74 0.97 7.35
CA TRP A 12 8.12 0.46 7.26
C TRP A 12 8.40 -0.87 7.97
N GLU A 13 7.41 -1.52 8.54
CA GLU A 13 7.55 -2.80 9.24
C GLU A 13 6.58 -3.85 8.69
N LEU A 14 6.98 -5.13 8.74
CA LEU A 14 6.07 -6.25 8.54
C LEU A 14 5.43 -6.57 9.88
N VAL A 15 4.10 -6.47 9.95
CA VAL A 15 3.30 -6.79 11.13
C VAL A 15 2.40 -7.98 10.82
N ASP A 16 1.98 -8.69 11.86
CA ASP A 16 0.95 -9.72 11.72
C ASP A 16 -0.36 -9.10 11.23
N TRP A 17 -1.15 -9.87 10.50
CA TRP A 17 -2.43 -9.41 9.95
C TRP A 17 -3.35 -8.78 11.01
N GLU A 18 -3.40 -9.38 12.21
CA GLU A 18 -4.26 -8.92 13.31
C GLU A 18 -3.78 -7.60 13.92
N ASP A 19 -2.50 -7.27 13.77
CA ASP A 19 -1.89 -6.05 14.30
C ASP A 19 -1.95 -4.88 13.31
N ALA A 20 -2.36 -5.12 12.06
CA ALA A 20 -2.44 -4.10 11.01
C ALA A 20 -3.64 -3.14 11.15
N LEU A 21 -3.99 -2.74 12.38
CA LEU A 21 -5.17 -1.94 12.70
C LEU A 21 -4.89 -0.44 12.69
N ASP A 22 -5.83 0.34 12.15
CA ASP A 22 -5.85 1.80 12.29
C ASP A 22 -6.90 2.22 13.32
N HIS A 23 -6.68 3.39 13.94
CA HIS A 23 -7.65 3.93 14.87
C HIS A 23 -8.96 4.28 14.14
N HIS A 24 -10.10 4.02 14.79
CA HIS A 24 -11.42 4.21 14.17
C HIS A 24 -11.67 5.67 13.76
N LEU A 25 -11.08 6.63 14.48
CA LEU A 25 -11.14 8.07 14.15
C LEU A 25 -10.16 8.49 13.03
N SER A 26 -9.61 7.56 12.26
CA SER A 26 -8.73 7.90 11.14
C SER A 26 -9.47 8.73 10.09
N HIS A 27 -8.82 9.81 9.65
CA HIS A 27 -9.42 10.75 8.69
C HIS A 27 -9.77 10.07 7.35
N SER A 28 -8.94 9.12 6.91
CA SER A 28 -9.18 8.31 5.71
C SER A 28 -10.47 7.49 5.81
N LEU A 29 -10.77 6.90 6.98
CA LEU A 29 -11.99 6.11 7.17
C LEU A 29 -13.26 6.97 7.17
N HIS A 30 -13.21 8.14 7.81
CA HIS A 30 -14.38 9.01 7.92
C HIS A 30 -14.66 9.85 6.68
N TYR A 31 -13.61 10.23 5.94
CA TYR A 31 -13.73 11.21 4.84
C TYR A 31 -13.25 10.68 3.49
N GLY A 32 -12.85 9.40 3.40
CA GLY A 32 -12.37 8.79 2.16
C GLY A 32 -11.06 9.38 1.66
N TRP A 33 -10.32 10.10 2.52
CA TRP A 33 -9.11 10.82 2.15
C TRP A 33 -7.87 9.91 2.16
N TRP A 34 -7.75 9.09 1.13
CA TRP A 34 -6.62 8.19 0.90
C TRP A 34 -6.39 7.95 -0.59
N VAL A 35 -5.26 7.34 -0.93
CA VAL A 35 -4.97 6.85 -2.29
C VAL A 35 -4.44 5.43 -2.17
N PHE A 36 -4.77 4.57 -3.13
CA PHE A 36 -4.35 3.17 -3.14
C PHE A 36 -4.07 2.70 -4.56
N GLU A 37 -3.42 1.54 -4.67
CA GLU A 37 -3.15 0.87 -5.93
C GLU A 37 -3.58 -0.59 -5.87
N TRP A 38 -3.85 -1.16 -7.04
CA TRP A 38 -4.19 -2.57 -7.19
C TRP A 38 -3.18 -3.24 -8.10
N ILE A 39 -2.28 -4.01 -7.51
CA ILE A 39 -1.13 -4.60 -8.20
C ILE A 39 -1.33 -6.11 -8.29
N ARG A 40 -1.04 -6.69 -9.45
CA ARG A 40 -1.11 -8.15 -9.66
C ARG A 40 0.26 -8.77 -9.78
N PHE A 41 0.35 -9.98 -9.24
CA PHE A 41 1.51 -10.84 -9.29
C PHE A 41 1.15 -12.12 -10.04
N TYR A 42 2.05 -12.60 -10.89
CA TYR A 42 1.82 -13.76 -11.71
C TYR A 42 3.02 -14.71 -11.62
N ASP A 43 2.72 -16.00 -11.48
CA ASP A 43 3.73 -17.04 -11.67
C ASP A 43 4.16 -17.06 -13.13
N THR A 44 5.47 -17.17 -13.35
CA THR A 44 6.05 -17.32 -14.70
C THR A 44 7.04 -18.48 -14.70
N LEU A 45 7.41 -18.95 -15.89
CA LEU A 45 8.31 -20.10 -16.06
C LEU A 45 9.66 -20.00 -15.32
N LYS A 46 10.13 -18.78 -15.02
CA LYS A 46 11.41 -18.57 -14.32
C LYS A 46 11.19 -18.22 -12.86
N TRP A 47 10.51 -17.12 -12.63
CA TRP A 47 10.23 -16.57 -11.30
C TRP A 47 8.93 -15.79 -11.32
N PRO A 48 8.21 -15.72 -10.20
CA PRO A 48 7.02 -14.88 -10.12
C PRO A 48 7.34 -13.40 -10.40
N LYS A 49 6.44 -12.69 -11.10
CA LYS A 49 6.65 -11.31 -11.55
C LYS A 49 5.47 -10.42 -11.24
N ILE A 50 5.78 -9.17 -10.86
CA ILE A 50 4.79 -8.11 -10.71
C ILE A 50 4.53 -7.49 -12.09
N PHE A 51 3.27 -7.41 -12.50
CA PHE A 51 2.91 -6.78 -13.76
C PHE A 51 2.98 -5.26 -13.65
N ARG A 52 3.80 -4.62 -14.50
CA ARG A 52 3.93 -3.15 -14.62
C ARG A 52 4.13 -2.41 -13.29
N LEU A 53 4.94 -2.96 -12.38
CA LEU A 53 5.18 -2.39 -11.05
C LEU A 53 5.48 -0.88 -11.10
N LYS A 54 6.41 -0.47 -11.97
CA LYS A 54 6.81 0.95 -12.09
C LYS A 54 5.62 1.86 -12.37
N ASP A 55 4.77 1.49 -13.33
CA ASP A 55 3.61 2.30 -13.71
C ASP A 55 2.56 2.40 -12.60
N HIS A 56 2.41 1.35 -11.79
CA HIS A 56 1.55 1.39 -10.60
C HIS A 56 2.12 2.34 -9.55
N ILE A 57 3.43 2.28 -9.28
CA ILE A 57 4.08 3.17 -8.31
C ILE A 57 4.02 4.62 -8.77
N ASP A 58 4.32 4.89 -10.04
CA ASP A 58 4.25 6.24 -10.61
C ASP A 58 2.82 6.81 -10.50
N ARG A 59 1.78 6.00 -10.79
CA ARG A 59 0.39 6.42 -10.62
C ARG A 59 0.01 6.67 -9.16
N LEU A 60 0.49 5.86 -8.22
CA LEU A 60 0.29 6.09 -6.78
C LEU A 60 0.86 7.46 -6.36
N PHE A 61 2.07 7.80 -6.80
CA PHE A 61 2.68 9.09 -6.49
C PHE A 61 1.96 10.27 -7.15
N ILE A 62 1.43 10.09 -8.36
CA ILE A 62 0.59 11.09 -9.03
C ILE A 62 -0.70 11.33 -8.23
N LEU A 63 -1.41 10.26 -7.84
CA LEU A 63 -2.62 10.37 -7.02
C LEU A 63 -2.32 11.04 -5.67
N ARG A 64 -1.24 10.63 -5.02
CA ARG A 64 -0.78 11.24 -3.75
C ARG A 64 -0.53 12.74 -3.90
N ALA A 65 0.08 13.18 -5.00
CA ALA A 65 0.31 14.60 -5.28
C ALA A 65 -1.00 15.36 -5.56
N LEU A 66 -1.93 14.76 -6.30
CA LEU A 66 -3.24 15.36 -6.60
C LEU A 66 -4.09 15.59 -5.35
N PHE A 67 -3.99 14.68 -4.37
CA PHE A 67 -4.67 14.77 -3.08
C PHE A 67 -3.88 15.51 -2.00
N ASP A 68 -2.77 16.17 -2.36
CA ASP A 68 -1.86 16.87 -1.43
C ASP A 68 -1.50 16.05 -0.18
N LEU A 69 -1.40 14.73 -0.33
CA LEU A 69 -1.07 13.83 0.77
C LEU A 69 0.43 13.92 1.03
N LYS A 70 0.83 14.20 2.27
CA LYS A 70 2.26 14.20 2.63
C LYS A 70 2.75 12.76 2.74
N PHE A 71 3.66 12.36 1.85
CA PHE A 71 4.37 11.10 1.96
C PHE A 71 5.64 11.34 2.78
N LEU A 72 5.75 10.66 3.92
CA LEU A 72 7.00 10.61 4.68
C LEU A 72 7.87 9.54 4.02
N LEU A 73 8.68 9.95 3.04
CA LEU A 73 9.87 9.15 2.70
C LEU A 73 10.69 9.05 3.98
N GLN A 74 10.94 7.83 4.44
CA GLN A 74 11.94 7.63 5.46
C GLN A 74 13.26 8.18 4.90
N LYS A 75 13.77 9.25 5.50
CA LYS A 75 15.15 9.65 5.26
C LYS A 75 15.98 8.48 5.77
N ASN A 76 16.70 7.82 4.88
CA ASN A 76 17.64 6.75 5.22
C ASN A 76 18.39 7.14 6.51
N LYS A 77 18.31 6.31 7.55
CA LYS A 77 19.36 6.27 8.57
C LYS A 77 20.60 5.67 7.92
#